data_AF-A0A6S6U5S7-F1
#
_entry.id   AF-A0A6S6U5S7-F1
#
_cell.length_a   1.000
_cell.length_b   1.000
_cell.length_c   1.000
_cell.angle_alpha   90.00
_cell.angle_beta   90.00
_cell.angle_gamma   90.00
#
_symmetry.space_group_name_H-M   'P 1'
#
loop_
_entity.id
_entity.type
_entity.pdbx_description
1 polymer ?
#
loop_
_entity_poly.entity_id
_entity_poly.type
_entity_poly.pdbx_seq_one_letter_code
_entity_poly.pdbx_strand_id
1 'polypeptide(L)'
;MAKEISHSIDNKAFKTKSSVYLTPAQKLRLKFDVKNAKSIKWYQIIPDTSKFYKNANHPWEPNAYKWTGYGTLDYKRVEIKAFENITEVELTEKILEANRPKGNDFYQSKLGSFWFEAVATLNNGKVVKSKGIKDVGRKGLSPKVLRVSYMLDESYIGYLTTFFNVPGIFGSMPYQSRNYIGVDCADVLIATSKVMNKAKNEKNYNVMMLVDKFKTKKKFQIVNGKPQQKLRWGKEFKQGDFIAVKYRPNGRYAHIGMLYSDENNNGVLDKEDSIINAGPNALHLTPLSKGAFNGMVVILKNKDI
;
A
#
# COMPACT_ATOMS: atom_id res chain seq x y z
N MET A 1 -13.56 -23.91 15.30
CA MET A 1 -12.79 -22.72 15.69
C MET A 1 -11.73 -22.45 14.64
N ALA A 2 -11.53 -21.18 14.27
CA ALA A 2 -10.45 -20.79 13.36
C ALA A 2 -9.10 -20.92 14.09
N LYS A 3 -8.09 -21.46 13.42
CA LYS A 3 -6.71 -21.53 13.93
C LYS A 3 -5.91 -20.37 13.36
N GLU A 4 -5.02 -19.79 14.15
CA GLU A 4 -4.21 -18.67 13.69
C GLU A 4 -2.92 -19.17 13.03
N ILE A 5 -2.44 -18.44 12.03
CA ILE A 5 -1.09 -18.65 11.48
C ILE A 5 -0.10 -17.97 12.41
N SER A 6 0.90 -18.72 12.86
CA SER A 6 2.02 -18.18 13.63
C SER A 6 3.20 -17.85 12.71
N HIS A 7 4.09 -16.96 13.13
CA HIS A 7 5.25 -16.55 12.35
C HIS A 7 6.53 -16.47 13.20
N SER A 8 7.67 -16.71 12.56
CA SER A 8 9.03 -16.59 13.11
C SER A 8 9.85 -15.68 12.20
N ILE A 9 10.56 -14.72 12.78
CA ILE A 9 11.50 -13.82 12.06
C ILE A 9 12.91 -14.17 12.49
N ASP A 10 13.81 -14.42 11.54
CA ASP A 10 15.23 -14.74 11.78
C ASP A 10 15.42 -15.88 12.80
N ASN A 11 14.63 -16.94 12.64
CA ASN A 11 14.61 -18.13 13.49
C ASN A 11 14.28 -17.90 14.98
N LYS A 12 13.69 -16.75 15.33
CA LYS A 12 13.18 -16.48 16.68
C LYS A 12 11.93 -17.31 16.97
N ALA A 13 11.51 -17.31 18.24
CA ALA A 13 10.30 -18.01 18.67
C ALA A 13 9.06 -17.60 17.87
N PHE A 14 8.20 -18.58 17.55
CA PHE A 14 6.95 -18.35 16.85
C PHE A 14 6.00 -17.48 17.68
N LYS A 15 5.38 -16.49 17.02
CA LYS A 15 4.39 -15.59 17.61
C LYS A 15 3.12 -15.59 16.78
N THR A 16 2.02 -15.24 17.43
CA THR A 16 0.73 -15.11 16.76
C THR A 16 0.31 -13.64 16.75
N LYS A 17 0.41 -13.02 15.58
CA LYS A 17 -0.11 -11.67 15.29
C LYS A 17 -0.65 -11.68 13.87
N SER A 18 -1.70 -10.90 13.61
CA SER A 18 -2.26 -10.76 12.26
C SER A 18 -1.50 -9.79 11.37
N SER A 19 -0.44 -9.14 11.87
CA SER A 19 0.43 -8.27 11.07
C SER A 19 1.89 -8.41 11.44
N VAL A 20 2.74 -8.42 10.42
CA VAL A 20 4.20 -8.58 10.51
C VAL A 20 4.86 -7.55 9.60
N TYR A 21 5.91 -6.89 10.08
CA TYR A 21 6.74 -5.96 9.31
C TYR A 21 8.17 -6.53 9.23
N LEU A 22 8.76 -6.47 8.04
CA LEU A 22 10.06 -7.09 7.73
C LEU A 22 10.91 -6.15 6.88
N THR A 23 12.19 -6.02 7.20
CA THR A 23 13.18 -5.46 6.26
C THR A 23 13.58 -6.51 5.22
N PRO A 24 14.20 -6.14 4.08
CA PRO A 24 14.47 -7.08 2.99
C PRO A 24 15.45 -8.20 3.37
N ALA A 25 16.28 -8.00 4.40
CA ALA A 25 17.25 -8.99 4.87
C ALA A 25 16.64 -10.06 5.80
N GLN A 26 15.44 -9.83 6.33
CA GLN A 26 14.84 -10.71 7.34
C GLN A 26 14.18 -11.93 6.71
N LYS A 27 14.40 -13.09 7.33
CA LYS A 27 13.76 -14.35 6.91
C LYS A 27 12.47 -14.56 7.68
N LEU A 28 11.39 -14.87 6.96
CA LEU A 28 10.09 -15.13 7.55
C LEU A 28 9.69 -16.60 7.36
N ARG A 29 9.40 -17.27 8.48
CA ARG A 29 8.74 -18.57 8.48
C ARG A 29 7.31 -18.42 8.97
N LEU A 30 6.37 -19.07 8.30
CA LEU A 30 4.96 -19.16 8.68
C LEU A 30 4.67 -20.59 9.11
N LYS A 31 3.85 -20.77 10.15
CA LYS A 31 3.46 -22.08 10.66
C LYS A 31 1.97 -22.16 10.93
N PHE A 32 1.33 -23.18 10.38
CA PHE A 32 -0.08 -23.51 10.62
C PHE A 32 -0.19 -24.86 11.34
N ASP A 33 -0.02 -24.81 12.65
CA ASP A 33 0.08 -26.01 13.49
C ASP A 33 -1.29 -26.66 13.72
N VAL A 34 -1.57 -27.74 12.99
CA VAL A 34 -2.81 -28.50 13.10
C VAL A 34 -2.49 -29.98 13.30
N LYS A 35 -2.77 -30.50 14.50
CA LYS A 35 -2.61 -31.92 14.83
C LYS A 35 -3.52 -32.79 13.96
N ASN A 36 -3.03 -33.95 13.53
CA ASN A 36 -3.76 -34.94 12.73
C ASN A 36 -4.27 -34.39 11.39
N ALA A 37 -3.53 -33.45 10.78
CA ALA A 37 -3.83 -32.98 9.43
C ALA A 37 -3.50 -34.07 8.41
N LYS A 38 -4.49 -34.45 7.61
CA LYS A 38 -4.34 -35.27 6.40
C LYS A 38 -3.72 -34.47 5.26
N SER A 39 -4.09 -33.19 5.15
CA SER A 39 -3.53 -32.26 4.16
C SER A 39 -3.53 -30.83 4.68
N ILE A 40 -2.61 -30.01 4.16
CA ILE A 40 -2.51 -28.58 4.43
C ILE A 40 -2.34 -27.84 3.11
N LYS A 41 -3.10 -26.76 2.92
CA LYS A 41 -3.01 -25.88 1.77
C LYS A 41 -2.84 -24.44 2.20
N TRP A 42 -1.91 -23.75 1.55
CA TRP A 42 -1.64 -22.34 1.78
C TRP A 42 -2.13 -21.52 0.60
N TYR A 43 -2.64 -20.34 0.91
CA TYR A 43 -3.19 -19.43 -0.08
C TYR A 43 -2.66 -18.02 0.15
N GLN A 44 -2.32 -17.34 -0.94
CA GLN A 44 -2.18 -15.90 -0.96
C GLN A 44 -3.53 -15.27 -1.33
N ILE A 45 -3.95 -14.27 -0.57
CA ILE A 45 -5.10 -13.43 -0.89
C ILE A 45 -4.54 -12.15 -1.50
N ILE A 46 -4.90 -11.91 -2.75
CA ILE A 46 -4.35 -10.84 -3.58
C ILE A 46 -5.49 -9.88 -3.93
N PRO A 47 -5.52 -8.66 -3.38
CA PRO A 47 -6.49 -7.67 -3.82
C PRO A 47 -6.21 -7.28 -5.29
N ASP A 48 -7.27 -7.02 -6.05
CA ASP A 48 -7.12 -6.55 -7.43
C ASP A 48 -6.80 -5.06 -7.44
N THR A 49 -5.51 -4.73 -7.54
CA THR A 49 -5.00 -3.35 -7.56
C THR A 49 -5.11 -2.66 -8.92
N SER A 50 -5.58 -3.36 -9.96
CA SER A 50 -5.77 -2.78 -11.29
C SER A 50 -7.08 -1.98 -11.42
N LYS A 51 -8.02 -2.18 -10.49
CA LYS A 51 -9.35 -1.56 -10.51
C LYS A 51 -9.39 -0.24 -9.76
N PHE A 52 -10.26 0.66 -10.23
CA PHE A 52 -10.52 1.93 -9.56
C PHE A 52 -11.68 1.75 -8.59
N TYR A 53 -11.36 1.63 -7.30
CA TYR A 53 -12.38 1.59 -6.26
C TYR A 53 -12.68 2.99 -5.75
N LYS A 54 -13.88 3.14 -5.19
CA LYS A 54 -14.32 4.41 -4.62
C LYS A 54 -15.29 4.20 -3.46
N ASN A 55 -15.21 5.07 -2.47
CA ASN A 55 -16.26 5.25 -1.48
C ASN A 55 -17.02 6.57 -1.64
N ALA A 56 -16.58 7.41 -2.59
CA ALA A 56 -17.20 8.67 -2.94
C ALA A 56 -17.15 8.85 -4.46
N ASN A 57 -18.05 9.66 -5.02
CA ASN A 57 -18.03 9.96 -6.45
C ASN A 57 -16.74 10.67 -6.84
N HIS A 58 -16.14 10.26 -7.96
CA HIS A 58 -14.94 10.89 -8.50
C HIS A 58 -15.20 12.34 -8.94
N PRO A 59 -14.14 13.13 -9.14
CA PRO A 59 -14.27 14.53 -9.55
C PRO A 59 -15.00 14.76 -10.89
N TRP A 60 -15.03 13.74 -11.76
CA TRP A 60 -15.65 13.78 -13.09
C TRP A 60 -17.06 13.18 -13.13
N GLU A 61 -17.57 12.68 -11.99
CA GLU A 61 -18.92 12.08 -11.90
C GLU A 61 -19.95 13.11 -11.39
N PRO A 62 -21.26 12.91 -11.68
CA PRO A 62 -22.32 13.68 -11.05
C PRO A 62 -22.26 13.62 -9.52
N ASN A 63 -22.58 14.72 -8.83
CA ASN A 63 -22.42 14.85 -7.37
C ASN A 63 -20.99 14.50 -6.92
N ALA A 64 -19.98 15.05 -7.60
CA ALA A 64 -18.57 14.83 -7.30
C ALA A 64 -18.28 14.92 -5.79
N TYR A 65 -17.42 14.03 -5.29
CA TYR A 65 -17.01 13.90 -3.89
C TYR A 65 -18.12 13.47 -2.91
N LYS A 66 -19.36 13.25 -3.36
CA LYS A 66 -20.43 12.72 -2.50
C LYS A 66 -20.09 11.31 -2.04
N TRP A 67 -20.15 11.07 -0.73
CA TRP A 67 -20.01 9.74 -0.14
C TRP A 67 -21.09 8.78 -0.64
N THR A 68 -20.67 7.59 -1.08
CA THR A 68 -21.55 6.54 -1.61
C THR A 68 -21.55 5.27 -0.76
N GLY A 69 -20.83 5.26 0.36
CA GLY A 69 -20.61 4.05 1.16
C GLY A 69 -19.31 3.33 0.76
N TYR A 70 -18.96 2.29 1.51
CA TYR A 70 -17.76 1.50 1.22
C TYR A 70 -17.91 0.77 -0.12
N GLY A 71 -16.96 0.99 -1.03
CA GLY A 71 -16.85 0.24 -2.28
C GLY A 71 -16.52 -1.23 -2.02
N THR A 72 -17.04 -2.11 -2.87
CA THR A 72 -16.69 -3.54 -2.84
C THR A 72 -15.32 -3.74 -3.47
N LEU A 73 -14.42 -4.38 -2.73
CA LEU A 73 -13.06 -4.68 -3.17
C LEU A 73 -13.00 -6.12 -3.68
N ASP A 74 -12.37 -6.32 -4.83
CA ASP A 74 -12.17 -7.64 -5.38
C ASP A 74 -10.86 -8.24 -4.89
N TYR A 75 -10.91 -9.52 -4.55
CA TYR A 75 -9.78 -10.28 -4.07
C TYR A 75 -9.73 -11.62 -4.80
N LYS A 76 -8.52 -12.02 -5.20
CA LYS A 76 -8.22 -13.36 -5.72
C LYS A 76 -7.60 -14.19 -4.61
N ARG A 77 -7.92 -15.47 -4.57
CA ARG A 77 -7.29 -16.45 -3.67
C ARG A 77 -6.49 -17.41 -4.52
N VAL A 78 -5.18 -17.40 -4.36
CA VAL A 78 -4.23 -18.19 -5.17
C VAL A 78 -3.58 -19.23 -4.27
N GLU A 79 -3.61 -20.50 -4.68
CA GLU A 79 -2.96 -21.58 -3.93
C GLU A 79 -1.45 -21.54 -4.14
N ILE A 80 -0.68 -21.53 -3.04
CA ILE A 80 0.78 -21.56 -3.09
C ILE A 80 1.20 -23.03 -3.15
N LYS A 81 1.33 -23.56 -4.36
CA LYS A 81 1.63 -24.99 -4.59
C LYS A 81 2.90 -25.49 -3.94
N ALA A 82 3.93 -24.65 -3.87
CA ALA A 82 5.19 -24.98 -3.19
C ALA A 82 5.05 -25.26 -1.69
N PHE A 83 3.92 -24.88 -1.08
CA PHE A 83 3.63 -25.06 0.35
C PHE A 83 2.64 -26.21 0.62
N GLU A 84 2.25 -26.98 -0.40
CA GLU A 84 1.27 -28.05 -0.26
C GLU A 84 1.75 -29.13 0.72
N ASN A 85 0.89 -29.44 1.70
CA ASN A 85 1.13 -30.38 2.79
C ASN A 85 2.33 -30.06 3.70
N ILE A 86 2.78 -28.80 3.72
CA ILE A 86 3.86 -28.35 4.61
C ILE A 86 3.26 -27.53 5.77
N THR A 87 3.62 -27.91 7.00
CA THR A 87 3.13 -27.24 8.22
C THR A 87 3.86 -25.93 8.49
N GLU A 88 5.16 -25.87 8.21
CA GLU A 88 6.04 -24.72 8.39
C GLU A 88 6.75 -24.39 7.09
N VAL A 89 6.58 -23.16 6.61
CA VAL A 89 7.03 -22.72 5.29
C VAL A 89 7.83 -21.43 5.40
N GLU A 90 8.87 -21.29 4.57
CA GLU A 90 9.62 -20.03 4.44
C GLU A 90 9.01 -19.19 3.31
N LEU A 91 8.61 -17.95 3.61
CA LEU A 91 8.12 -17.03 2.61
C LEU A 91 9.29 -16.26 1.98
N THR A 92 9.43 -16.36 0.66
CA THR A 92 10.50 -15.71 -0.11
C THR A 92 9.94 -14.88 -1.25
N GLU A 93 10.74 -13.94 -1.79
CA GLU A 93 10.39 -13.16 -2.99
C GLU A 93 10.03 -14.07 -4.17
N LYS A 94 10.78 -15.16 -4.37
CA LYS A 94 10.51 -16.13 -5.44
C LYS A 94 9.12 -16.73 -5.35
N ILE A 95 8.63 -17.02 -4.14
CA ILE A 95 7.26 -17.50 -3.92
C ILE A 95 6.25 -16.39 -4.27
N LEU A 96 6.48 -15.15 -3.83
CA LEU A 96 5.58 -14.03 -4.10
C LEU A 96 5.51 -13.68 -5.60
N GLU A 97 6.63 -13.74 -6.31
CA GLU A 97 6.72 -13.49 -7.75
C GLU A 97 6.06 -14.62 -8.55
N ALA A 98 6.27 -15.88 -8.16
CA ALA A 98 5.60 -17.02 -8.81
C ALA A 98 4.06 -16.99 -8.69
N ASN A 99 3.53 -16.27 -7.70
CA ASN A 99 2.10 -16.06 -7.48
C ASN A 99 1.60 -14.69 -7.97
N ARG A 100 2.41 -13.93 -8.72
CA ARG A 100 2.00 -12.64 -9.30
C ARG A 100 0.71 -12.80 -10.11
N PRO A 101 -0.32 -11.97 -9.86
CA PRO A 101 -1.52 -11.96 -10.69
C PRO A 101 -1.21 -11.45 -12.11
N LYS A 102 -1.65 -12.18 -13.14
CA LYS A 102 -1.56 -11.72 -14.54
C LYS A 102 -2.35 -10.42 -14.73
N GLY A 103 -1.79 -9.47 -15.49
CA GLY A 103 -2.45 -8.22 -15.86
C GLY A 103 -2.60 -7.21 -14.71
N ASN A 104 -1.72 -7.26 -13.70
CA ASN A 104 -1.71 -6.30 -12.61
C ASN A 104 -0.37 -5.58 -12.56
N ASP A 105 -0.30 -4.43 -13.23
CA ASP A 105 0.93 -3.65 -13.41
C ASP A 105 1.43 -3.03 -12.11
N PHE A 106 0.59 -2.97 -11.07
CA PHE A 106 0.93 -2.41 -9.76
C PHE A 106 1.45 -3.45 -8.76
N TYR A 107 1.49 -4.74 -9.13
CA TYR A 107 1.98 -5.78 -8.22
C TYR A 107 3.49 -5.70 -8.02
N GLN A 108 3.91 -5.67 -6.75
CA GLN A 108 5.31 -5.67 -6.31
C GLN A 108 5.58 -6.94 -5.48
N SER A 109 6.55 -7.76 -5.88
CA SER A 109 6.92 -8.99 -5.16
C SER A 109 7.96 -8.77 -4.06
N LYS A 110 8.78 -7.72 -4.19
CA LYS A 110 9.86 -7.37 -3.25
C LYS A 110 9.40 -6.57 -2.04
N LEU A 111 8.42 -5.69 -2.26
CA LEU A 111 7.97 -4.69 -1.29
C LEU A 111 6.44 -4.67 -1.27
N GLY A 112 5.86 -4.22 -0.17
CA GLY A 112 4.41 -4.12 -0.03
C GLY A 112 3.84 -5.09 0.98
N SER A 113 2.51 -5.22 0.94
CA SER A 113 1.75 -6.08 1.85
C SER A 113 1.18 -7.30 1.13
N PHE A 114 1.17 -8.43 1.82
CA PHE A 114 0.70 -9.72 1.32
C PHE A 114 -0.17 -10.40 2.38
N TRP A 115 -1.28 -11.01 1.98
CA TRP A 115 -2.22 -11.65 2.91
C TRP A 115 -2.27 -13.15 2.72
N PHE A 116 -2.34 -13.90 3.82
CA PHE A 116 -2.25 -15.35 3.80
C PHE A 116 -3.39 -16.04 4.52
N GLU A 117 -3.81 -17.17 3.96
CA GLU A 117 -4.77 -18.10 4.54
C GLU A 117 -4.17 -19.51 4.50
N ALA A 118 -4.41 -20.29 5.54
CA ALA A 118 -4.06 -21.71 5.60
C ALA A 118 -5.31 -22.54 5.90
N VAL A 119 -5.43 -23.70 5.23
CA VAL A 119 -6.54 -24.63 5.39
C VAL A 119 -5.99 -26.04 5.54
N ALA A 120 -6.43 -26.74 6.57
CA ALA A 120 -6.09 -28.13 6.81
C ALA A 120 -7.35 -29.01 6.82
N THR A 121 -7.26 -30.17 6.20
CA THR A 121 -8.25 -31.24 6.35
C THR A 121 -7.69 -32.27 7.31
N LEU A 122 -8.41 -32.58 8.38
CA LEU A 122 -8.01 -33.56 9.38
C LEU A 122 -8.24 -35.00 8.88
N ASN A 123 -7.62 -35.98 9.54
CA ASN A 123 -7.81 -37.41 9.24
C ASN A 123 -9.28 -37.86 9.32
N ASN A 124 -10.10 -37.19 10.15
CA ASN A 124 -11.54 -37.43 10.27
C ASN A 124 -12.40 -36.61 9.28
N GLY A 125 -11.80 -35.97 8.28
CA GLY A 125 -12.48 -35.16 7.26
C GLY A 125 -12.86 -33.74 7.68
N LYS A 126 -12.71 -33.36 8.95
CA LYS A 126 -13.02 -32.00 9.43
C LYS A 126 -12.05 -30.99 8.82
N VAL A 127 -12.57 -29.83 8.39
CA VAL A 127 -11.76 -28.72 7.89
C VAL A 127 -11.48 -27.71 9.01
N VAL A 128 -10.20 -27.35 9.17
CA VAL A 128 -9.72 -26.28 10.03
C VAL A 128 -9.07 -25.22 9.15
N LYS A 129 -9.40 -23.94 9.39
CA LYS A 129 -8.89 -22.83 8.57
C LYS A 129 -8.45 -21.65 9.43
N SER A 130 -7.52 -20.87 8.92
CA SER A 130 -7.27 -19.53 9.41
C SER A 130 -8.31 -18.54 8.92
N LYS A 131 -8.21 -17.31 9.43
CA LYS A 131 -8.87 -16.17 8.79
C LYS A 131 -8.35 -16.02 7.36
N GLY A 132 -9.24 -15.71 6.42
CA GLY A 132 -8.90 -15.66 5.00
C GLY A 132 -9.96 -14.98 4.14
N ILE A 133 -10.11 -15.44 2.89
CA ILE A 133 -10.94 -14.76 1.87
C ILE A 133 -12.41 -14.63 2.28
N LYS A 134 -12.92 -15.59 3.06
CA LYS A 134 -14.31 -15.60 3.53
C LYS A 134 -14.57 -14.62 4.68
N ASP A 135 -13.53 -13.94 5.17
CA ASP A 135 -13.59 -12.90 6.19
C ASP A 135 -13.56 -11.48 5.57
N VAL A 136 -13.95 -11.34 4.30
CA VAL A 136 -14.26 -10.04 3.68
C VAL A 136 -15.62 -9.56 4.18
N GLY A 137 -15.65 -8.37 4.78
CA GLY A 137 -16.87 -7.71 5.21
C GLY A 137 -17.15 -6.45 4.41
N ARG A 138 -18.14 -5.67 4.86
CA ARG A 138 -18.53 -4.39 4.23
C ARG A 138 -17.36 -3.42 4.02
N LYS A 139 -16.36 -3.45 4.90
CA LYS A 139 -15.20 -2.54 4.85
C LYS A 139 -13.99 -3.11 4.10
N GLY A 140 -14.11 -4.30 3.50
CA GLY A 140 -13.02 -5.08 2.88
C GLY A 140 -12.51 -6.24 3.74
N LEU A 141 -11.32 -6.75 3.42
CA LEU A 141 -10.71 -7.91 4.08
C LEU A 141 -10.49 -7.66 5.59
N SER A 142 -10.81 -8.65 6.42
CA SER A 142 -10.64 -8.53 7.88
C SER A 142 -9.17 -8.28 8.27
N PRO A 143 -8.88 -7.32 9.17
CA PRO A 143 -7.53 -7.14 9.74
C PRO A 143 -7.02 -8.32 10.58
N LYS A 144 -7.86 -9.35 10.80
CA LYS A 144 -7.50 -10.61 11.44
C LYS A 144 -6.89 -11.63 10.48
N VAL A 145 -6.97 -11.41 9.16
CA VAL A 145 -6.21 -12.18 8.18
C VAL A 145 -4.73 -11.83 8.34
N LEU A 146 -3.85 -12.83 8.31
CA LEU A 146 -2.42 -12.58 8.46
C LEU A 146 -1.92 -11.73 7.29
N ARG A 147 -1.35 -10.57 7.60
CA ARG A 147 -0.66 -9.68 6.67
C ARG A 147 0.84 -9.67 6.96
N VAL A 148 1.64 -9.84 5.92
CA VAL A 148 3.09 -9.68 5.94
C VAL A 148 3.45 -8.46 5.11
N SER A 149 4.29 -7.59 5.65
CA SER A 149 4.75 -6.38 4.96
C SER A 149 6.26 -6.32 4.87
N TYR A 150 6.76 -6.24 3.64
CA TYR A 150 8.16 -5.96 3.37
C TYR A 150 8.34 -4.46 3.12
N MET A 151 9.11 -3.82 4.00
CA MET A 151 9.50 -2.41 3.90
C MET A 151 10.89 -2.30 3.28
N LEU A 152 11.15 -1.21 2.56
CA LEU A 152 12.47 -0.93 1.99
C LEU A 152 13.53 -0.83 3.11
N ASP A 153 13.20 -0.05 4.13
CA ASP A 153 14.01 0.22 5.32
C ASP A 153 13.11 0.75 6.45
N GLU A 154 13.70 1.22 7.55
CA GLU A 154 12.96 1.76 8.70
C GLU A 154 12.63 3.27 8.57
N SER A 155 12.93 3.89 7.42
CA SER A 155 12.57 5.28 7.16
C SER A 155 11.07 5.43 6.86
N TYR A 156 10.59 6.67 6.84
CA TYR A 156 9.23 6.97 6.36
C TYR A 156 8.96 6.39 4.96
N ILE A 157 9.96 6.43 4.06
CA ILE A 157 9.85 5.90 2.70
C ILE A 157 9.68 4.38 2.77
N GLY A 158 10.47 3.69 3.59
CA GLY A 158 10.32 2.25 3.79
C GLY A 158 8.97 1.85 4.36
N TYR A 159 8.43 2.60 5.33
CA TYR A 159 7.05 2.39 5.77
C TYR A 159 6.04 2.66 4.67
N LEU A 160 6.24 3.68 3.82
CA LEU A 160 5.35 3.97 2.69
C LEU A 160 5.33 2.80 1.70
N THR A 161 6.47 2.18 1.41
CA THR A 161 6.51 1.03 0.48
C THR A 161 5.72 -0.18 0.97
N THR A 162 5.40 -0.29 2.27
CA THR A 162 4.51 -1.35 2.78
C THR A 162 3.09 -1.28 2.22
N PHE A 163 2.68 -0.13 1.67
CA PHE A 163 1.40 0.07 1.01
C PHE A 163 1.39 -0.33 -0.48
N PHE A 164 2.51 -0.79 -1.04
CA PHE A 164 2.43 -1.52 -2.31
C PHE A 164 1.54 -2.76 -2.15
N ASN A 165 0.86 -3.15 -3.24
CA ASN A 165 -0.19 -4.16 -3.28
C ASN A 165 -1.45 -3.83 -2.46
N VAL A 166 -1.60 -2.62 -1.93
CA VAL A 166 -2.85 -2.13 -1.32
C VAL A 166 -3.68 -1.39 -2.37
N PRO A 167 -4.97 -1.70 -2.54
CA PRO A 167 -5.85 -1.00 -3.48
C PRO A 167 -5.89 0.52 -3.31
N GLY A 168 -5.94 1.22 -4.44
CA GLY A 168 -6.38 2.62 -4.49
C GLY A 168 -7.89 2.68 -4.28
N ILE A 169 -8.36 3.47 -3.30
CA ILE A 169 -9.78 3.70 -3.07
C ILE A 169 -10.00 5.20 -2.96
N PHE A 170 -10.69 5.79 -3.94
CA PHE A 170 -11.04 7.20 -3.87
C PHE A 170 -11.98 7.48 -2.68
N GLY A 171 -11.60 8.41 -1.80
CA GLY A 171 -12.32 8.66 -0.55
C GLY A 171 -12.15 7.52 0.44
N SER A 172 -10.94 6.95 0.54
CA SER A 172 -10.63 5.98 1.58
C SER A 172 -10.93 6.54 2.96
N MET A 173 -11.17 5.64 3.91
CA MET A 173 -11.46 6.02 5.30
C MET A 173 -10.30 5.59 6.21
N PRO A 174 -10.08 6.27 7.35
CA PRO A 174 -8.99 5.94 8.28
C PRO A 174 -8.93 4.46 8.68
N TYR A 175 -10.09 3.80 8.81
CA TYR A 175 -10.16 2.35 9.06
C TYR A 175 -9.54 1.51 7.93
N GLN A 176 -9.83 1.83 6.66
CA GLN A 176 -9.28 1.09 5.51
C GLN A 176 -7.77 1.34 5.40
N SER A 177 -7.36 2.60 5.49
CA SER A 177 -5.97 3.01 5.35
C SER A 177 -5.10 2.44 6.48
N ARG A 178 -5.57 2.47 7.74
CA ARG A 178 -4.82 1.93 8.89
C ARG A 178 -4.62 0.41 8.84
N ASN A 179 -5.55 -0.29 8.19
CA ASN A 179 -5.56 -1.75 8.11
C ASN A 179 -5.10 -2.30 6.75
N TYR A 180 -4.51 -1.46 5.89
CA TYR A 180 -4.01 -1.85 4.57
C TYR A 180 -5.10 -2.45 3.66
N ILE A 181 -6.35 -2.04 3.85
CA ILE A 181 -7.46 -2.52 3.02
C ILE A 181 -7.55 -1.71 1.72
N GLY A 182 -7.26 -0.41 1.82
CA GLY A 182 -7.19 0.49 0.69
C GLY A 182 -6.86 1.92 1.14
N VAL A 183 -6.33 2.71 0.22
CA VAL A 183 -5.83 4.07 0.49
C VAL A 183 -6.12 5.00 -0.69
N ASP A 184 -6.24 6.29 -0.42
CA ASP A 184 -6.13 7.34 -1.43
C ASP A 184 -4.79 8.10 -1.34
N CYS A 185 -4.64 9.11 -2.21
CA CYS A 185 -3.42 9.90 -2.33
C CYS A 185 -2.98 10.61 -1.04
N ALA A 186 -3.92 11.12 -0.25
CA ALA A 186 -3.61 11.88 0.96
C ALA A 186 -3.54 10.95 2.19
N ASP A 187 -4.47 10.00 2.25
CA ASP A 187 -4.57 9.04 3.35
C ASP A 187 -3.34 8.14 3.44
N VAL A 188 -2.74 7.71 2.32
CA VAL A 188 -1.56 6.84 2.35
C VAL A 188 -0.38 7.49 3.07
N LEU A 189 -0.21 8.81 2.89
CA LEU A 189 0.89 9.55 3.52
C LEU A 189 0.66 9.68 5.04
N ILE A 190 -0.57 10.01 5.45
CA ILE A 190 -0.91 10.09 6.87
C ILE A 190 -0.86 8.70 7.53
N ALA A 191 -1.44 7.69 6.88
CA ALA A 191 -1.47 6.32 7.39
C ALA A 191 -0.04 5.77 7.58
N THR A 192 0.88 6.09 6.67
CA THR A 192 2.31 5.70 6.78
C THR A 192 2.91 6.16 8.11
N SER A 193 2.79 7.45 8.44
CA SER A 193 3.28 7.92 9.73
C SER A 193 2.54 7.32 10.91
N LYS A 194 1.20 7.20 10.85
CA LYS A 194 0.45 6.61 11.96
C LYS A 194 0.85 5.16 12.21
N VAL A 195 1.18 4.41 11.16
CA VAL A 195 1.76 3.06 11.28
C VAL A 195 3.14 3.12 11.94
N MET A 196 4.05 3.93 11.38
CA MET A 196 5.44 4.07 11.84
C MET A 196 5.50 4.47 13.33
N ASN A 197 4.68 5.45 13.72
CA ASN A 197 4.62 5.99 15.07
C ASN A 197 3.66 5.21 16.01
N LYS A 198 3.10 4.07 15.55
CA LYS A 198 2.12 3.26 16.30
C LYS A 198 0.92 4.07 16.82
N ALA A 199 0.55 5.13 16.11
CA ALA A 199 -0.52 6.04 16.48
C ALA A 199 -1.86 5.64 15.85
N LYS A 200 -2.95 6.18 16.42
CA LYS A 200 -4.30 6.05 15.86
C LYS A 200 -4.44 6.97 14.64
N ASN A 201 -5.25 6.52 13.68
CA ASN A 201 -5.69 7.35 12.56
C ASN A 201 -7.17 7.69 12.76
N GLU A 202 -7.44 8.89 13.29
CA GLU A 202 -8.78 9.29 13.75
C GLU A 202 -9.48 10.26 12.79
N LYS A 203 -8.72 10.84 11.84
CA LYS A 203 -9.21 11.88 10.94
C LYS A 203 -8.95 11.50 9.50
N ASN A 204 -9.94 11.69 8.64
CA ASN A 204 -9.76 11.61 7.19
C ASN A 204 -9.12 12.92 6.69
N TYR A 205 -7.99 12.82 6.00
CA TYR A 205 -7.27 13.97 5.46
C TYR A 205 -7.46 14.07 3.96
N ASN A 206 -7.93 15.22 3.48
CA ASN A 206 -7.85 15.54 2.06
C ASN A 206 -6.53 16.28 1.74
N VAL A 207 -6.22 16.39 0.45
CA VAL A 207 -4.99 17.02 -0.03
C VAL A 207 -4.85 18.47 0.43
N MET A 208 -5.95 19.25 0.42
CA MET A 208 -5.90 20.65 0.86
C MET A 208 -5.47 20.77 2.32
N MET A 209 -6.01 19.93 3.19
CA MET A 209 -5.63 19.91 4.60
C MET A 209 -4.15 19.58 4.80
N LEU A 210 -3.55 18.75 3.94
CA LEU A 210 -2.12 18.46 3.98
C LEU A 210 -1.30 19.66 3.50
N VAL A 211 -1.73 20.33 2.43
CA VAL A 211 -1.08 21.55 1.94
C VAL A 211 -1.11 22.66 3.00
N ASP A 212 -2.24 22.85 3.69
CA ASP A 212 -2.37 23.85 4.75
C ASP A 212 -1.54 23.49 5.99
N LYS A 213 -1.39 22.19 6.28
CA LYS A 213 -0.64 21.69 7.43
C LYS A 213 0.87 21.78 7.24
N PHE A 214 1.39 21.48 6.04
CA PHE A 214 2.82 21.36 5.81
C PHE A 214 3.46 22.66 5.29
N LYS A 215 4.70 22.92 5.71
CA LYS A 215 5.48 24.05 5.20
C LYS A 215 5.74 23.90 3.71
N THR A 216 5.24 24.84 2.92
CA THR A 216 5.58 24.97 1.50
C THR A 216 7.04 25.38 1.33
N LYS A 217 7.79 24.65 0.50
CA LYS A 217 9.17 24.96 0.11
C LYS A 217 9.22 25.75 -1.20
N LYS A 218 8.45 25.30 -2.19
CA LYS A 218 8.41 25.86 -3.54
C LYS A 218 7.01 25.75 -4.12
N LYS A 219 6.71 26.67 -5.02
CA LYS A 219 5.47 26.73 -5.80
C LYS A 219 5.82 27.03 -7.26
N PHE A 220 5.26 26.28 -8.20
CA PHE A 220 5.56 26.42 -9.63
C PHE A 220 4.57 25.71 -10.52
N GLN A 221 4.66 25.97 -11.81
CA GLN A 221 3.89 25.27 -12.82
C GLN A 221 4.67 24.06 -13.35
N ILE A 222 3.96 22.95 -13.56
CA ILE A 222 4.41 21.81 -14.36
C ILE A 222 3.52 21.71 -15.61
N VAL A 223 4.14 21.56 -16.77
CA VAL A 223 3.46 21.37 -18.07
C VAL A 223 4.07 20.16 -18.75
N ASN A 224 3.24 19.17 -19.10
CA ASN A 224 3.66 17.91 -19.73
C ASN A 224 4.82 17.23 -18.99
N GLY A 225 4.72 17.16 -17.66
CA GLY A 225 5.76 16.58 -16.79
C GLY A 225 6.99 17.44 -16.56
N LYS A 226 7.10 18.62 -17.20
CA LYS A 226 8.27 19.49 -17.09
C LYS A 226 7.99 20.69 -16.18
N PRO A 227 8.76 20.85 -15.09
CA PRO A 227 8.74 22.09 -14.31
C PRO A 227 9.11 23.30 -15.18
N GLN A 228 8.36 24.39 -15.03
CA GLN A 228 8.63 25.66 -15.74
C GLN A 228 9.74 26.49 -15.08
N GLN A 229 10.35 25.97 -14.01
CA GLN A 229 11.52 26.55 -13.36
C GLN A 229 12.52 25.45 -13.02
N LYS A 230 13.81 25.78 -13.03
CA LYS A 230 14.88 24.86 -12.62
C LYS A 230 14.89 24.73 -11.10
N LEU A 231 14.67 23.52 -10.60
CA LEU A 231 14.71 23.17 -9.18
C LEU A 231 15.77 22.10 -8.97
N ARG A 232 16.62 22.22 -7.96
CA ARG A 232 17.71 21.26 -7.72
C ARG A 232 17.44 20.39 -6.50
N TRP A 233 17.71 19.10 -6.66
CA TRP A 233 17.70 18.14 -5.57
C TRP A 233 18.73 18.53 -4.50
N GLY A 234 18.40 18.28 -3.23
CA GLY A 234 19.22 18.64 -2.07
C GLY A 234 19.23 20.12 -1.69
N LYS A 235 18.87 21.04 -2.61
CA LYS A 235 18.86 22.48 -2.36
C LYS A 235 17.45 23.03 -2.16
N GLU A 236 16.59 22.97 -3.18
CA GLU A 236 15.23 23.48 -3.09
C GLU A 236 14.26 22.47 -2.47
N PHE A 237 14.55 21.19 -2.64
CA PHE A 237 13.77 20.06 -2.15
C PHE A 237 14.68 18.83 -2.00
N LYS A 238 14.16 17.75 -1.43
CA LYS A 238 14.90 16.50 -1.24
C LYS A 238 13.99 15.28 -1.36
N GLN A 239 14.59 14.11 -1.49
CA GLN A 239 13.89 12.83 -1.40
C GLN A 239 13.01 12.78 -0.15
N GLY A 240 11.78 12.31 -0.34
CA GLY A 240 10.77 12.20 0.71
C GLY A 240 9.94 13.47 0.93
N ASP A 241 10.27 14.61 0.33
CA ASP A 241 9.34 15.76 0.31
C ASP A 241 8.07 15.41 -0.50
N PHE A 242 6.94 16.03 -0.15
CA PHE A 242 5.69 15.82 -0.89
C PHE A 242 5.55 16.79 -2.03
N ILE A 243 4.84 16.36 -3.06
CA ILE A 243 4.47 17.15 -4.22
C ILE A 243 2.94 17.12 -4.33
N ALA A 244 2.29 18.29 -4.38
CA ALA A 244 0.84 18.38 -4.51
C ALA A 244 0.46 19.29 -5.68
N VAL A 245 -0.62 18.96 -6.41
CA VAL A 245 -1.04 19.67 -7.63
C VAL A 245 -2.48 20.16 -7.54
N LYS A 246 -2.71 21.37 -8.07
CA LYS A 246 -4.03 21.84 -8.49
C LYS A 246 -4.06 21.95 -10.02
N TYR A 247 -5.03 21.29 -10.64
CA TYR A 247 -5.16 21.19 -12.09
C TYR A 247 -5.69 22.47 -12.76
N ARG A 248 -6.36 23.32 -11.99
CA ARG A 248 -6.93 24.59 -12.46
C ARG A 248 -6.37 25.75 -11.62
N PRO A 249 -6.11 26.94 -12.20
CA PRO A 249 -5.56 28.08 -11.46
C PRO A 249 -6.35 28.45 -10.20
N ASN A 250 -7.68 28.46 -10.30
CA ASN A 250 -8.60 28.75 -9.19
C ASN A 250 -9.13 27.49 -8.50
N GLY A 251 -8.55 26.33 -8.79
CA GLY A 251 -8.92 25.05 -8.20
C GLY A 251 -8.27 24.80 -6.83
N ARG A 252 -8.74 23.75 -6.16
CA ARG A 252 -8.12 23.20 -4.95
C ARG A 252 -7.00 22.22 -5.33
N TYR A 253 -6.02 22.04 -4.43
CA TYR A 253 -5.10 20.92 -4.57
C TYR A 253 -5.88 19.61 -4.47
N ALA A 254 -5.71 18.75 -5.46
CA ALA A 254 -6.57 17.59 -5.69
C ALA A 254 -5.80 16.26 -5.71
N HIS A 255 -4.48 16.30 -5.83
CA HIS A 255 -3.62 15.13 -5.81
C HIS A 255 -2.28 15.45 -5.13
N ILE A 256 -1.73 14.46 -4.44
CA ILE A 256 -0.46 14.54 -3.71
C ILE A 256 0.29 13.22 -3.85
N GLY A 257 1.61 13.31 -3.88
CA GLY A 257 2.54 12.18 -3.86
C GLY A 257 3.82 12.57 -3.15
N MET A 258 4.84 11.74 -3.26
CA MET A 258 6.15 11.93 -2.65
C MET A 258 7.24 11.85 -3.71
N LEU A 259 8.17 12.81 -3.68
CA LEU A 259 9.36 12.81 -4.54
C LEU A 259 10.28 11.68 -4.11
N TYR A 260 10.64 10.78 -5.03
CA TYR A 260 11.35 9.54 -4.70
C TYR A 260 12.80 9.54 -5.16
N SER A 261 13.09 9.74 -6.44
CA SER A 261 14.46 9.72 -6.94
C SER A 261 14.69 10.65 -8.11
N ASP A 262 15.91 11.16 -8.18
CA ASP A 262 16.52 11.68 -9.40
C ASP A 262 16.92 10.47 -10.25
N GLU A 263 16.14 10.15 -11.29
CA GLU A 263 16.31 8.89 -12.05
C GLU A 263 17.47 9.00 -13.07
N ASN A 264 17.84 10.21 -13.48
CA ASN A 264 18.88 10.45 -14.48
C ASN A 264 20.15 11.07 -13.89
N ASN A 265 20.19 11.29 -12.58
CA ASN A 265 21.31 11.84 -11.81
C ASN A 265 21.77 13.23 -12.28
N ASN A 266 20.88 14.05 -12.85
CA ASN A 266 21.24 15.38 -13.34
C ASN A 266 21.13 16.49 -12.26
N GLY A 267 20.63 16.15 -11.06
CA GLY A 267 20.48 17.02 -9.92
C GLY A 267 19.34 18.03 -10.04
N VAL A 268 18.41 17.86 -10.98
CA VAL A 268 17.32 18.80 -11.29
C VAL A 268 15.99 18.07 -11.36
N LEU A 269 14.91 18.69 -10.83
CA LEU A 269 13.57 18.15 -11.01
C LEU A 269 13.17 18.16 -12.49
N ASP A 270 12.96 17.00 -13.08
CA ASP A 270 12.48 16.88 -14.46
C ASP A 270 11.44 15.77 -14.65
N LYS A 271 11.16 15.43 -15.92
CA LYS A 271 10.04 14.57 -16.29
C LYS A 271 10.37 13.07 -16.09
N GLU A 272 11.65 12.74 -15.96
CA GLU A 272 12.22 11.41 -15.77
C GLU A 272 12.20 11.03 -14.28
N ASP A 273 12.38 12.01 -13.40
CA ASP A 273 12.35 11.82 -11.94
C ASP A 273 11.12 11.07 -11.46
N SER A 274 11.33 10.20 -10.49
CA SER A 274 10.28 9.33 -10.00
C SER A 274 9.57 9.90 -8.78
N ILE A 275 8.29 9.58 -8.71
CA ILE A 275 7.43 9.86 -7.58
C ILE A 275 6.72 8.60 -7.12
N ILE A 276 6.45 8.52 -5.82
CA ILE A 276 5.53 7.55 -5.24
C ILE A 276 4.18 8.24 -5.06
N ASN A 277 3.12 7.71 -5.67
CA ASN A 277 1.77 8.22 -5.44
C ASN A 277 0.72 7.11 -5.48
N ALA A 278 -0.45 7.41 -4.90
CA ALA A 278 -1.67 6.63 -4.99
C ALA A 278 -2.81 7.55 -5.43
N GLY A 279 -3.97 7.02 -5.82
CA GLY A 279 -5.11 7.84 -6.23
C GLY A 279 -6.28 6.93 -6.63
N PRO A 280 -6.78 7.01 -7.87
CA PRO A 280 -7.65 5.93 -8.36
C PRO A 280 -6.86 4.62 -8.52
N ASN A 281 -5.55 4.71 -8.75
CA ASN A 281 -4.61 3.59 -8.78
C ASN A 281 -4.08 3.26 -7.38
N ALA A 282 -3.65 2.01 -7.20
CA ALA A 282 -2.84 1.61 -6.05
C ALA A 282 -1.55 2.41 -5.95
N LEU A 283 -0.90 2.39 -4.77
CA LEU A 283 0.39 3.04 -4.58
C LEU A 283 1.42 2.45 -5.57
N HIS A 284 2.13 3.30 -6.30
CA HIS A 284 3.12 2.88 -7.28
C HIS A 284 4.20 3.93 -7.49
N LEU A 285 5.31 3.50 -8.09
CA LEU A 285 6.36 4.37 -8.62
C LEU A 285 6.03 4.73 -10.06
N THR A 286 6.19 6.00 -10.42
CA THR A 286 6.00 6.47 -11.79
C THR A 286 6.87 7.68 -12.07
N PRO A 287 7.36 7.87 -13.31
CA PRO A 287 8.00 9.12 -13.71
C PRO A 287 7.05 10.31 -13.53
N LEU A 288 7.59 11.49 -13.23
CA LEU A 288 6.81 12.72 -13.03
C LEU A 288 5.93 13.04 -14.25
N SER A 289 6.42 12.75 -15.46
CA SER A 289 5.65 12.85 -16.71
C SER A 289 4.35 12.04 -16.74
N LYS A 290 4.31 10.90 -16.05
CA LYS A 290 3.17 9.99 -15.99
C LYS A 290 2.41 10.06 -14.66
N GLY A 291 2.90 10.85 -13.71
CA GLY A 291 2.36 10.97 -12.36
C GLY A 291 1.11 11.83 -12.21
N ALA A 292 0.59 12.42 -13.29
CA ALA A 292 -0.54 13.35 -13.26
C ALA A 292 -0.29 14.62 -12.39
N PHE A 293 0.91 15.20 -12.46
CA PHE A 293 1.25 16.46 -11.76
C PHE A 293 1.24 17.70 -12.67
N ASN A 294 0.52 17.66 -13.80
CA ASN A 294 0.37 18.81 -14.70
C ASN A 294 -0.56 19.87 -14.07
N GLY A 295 -0.03 21.06 -13.80
CA GLY A 295 -0.77 22.11 -13.11
C GLY A 295 0.11 22.98 -12.24
N MET A 296 -0.53 23.74 -11.34
CA MET A 296 0.19 24.49 -10.32
C MET A 296 0.51 23.54 -9.17
N VAL A 297 1.80 23.42 -8.88
CA VAL A 297 2.37 22.47 -7.93
C VAL A 297 2.99 23.19 -6.75
N VAL A 298 2.92 22.56 -5.59
CA VAL A 298 3.72 22.90 -4.42
C VAL A 298 4.55 21.71 -3.96
N ILE A 299 5.78 21.99 -3.55
CA ILE A 299 6.60 21.04 -2.80
C ILE A 299 6.45 21.35 -1.32
N LEU A 300 6.10 20.33 -0.53
CA LEU A 300 5.84 20.43 0.89
C LEU A 300 6.92 19.68 1.66
N LYS A 301 7.38 20.26 2.77
CA LYS A 301 8.37 19.65 3.64
C LYS A 301 7.75 18.51 4.45
N ASN A 302 8.28 17.30 4.30
CA ASN A 302 7.87 16.11 5.06
C ASN A 302 8.55 16.03 6.45
N LYS A 303 8.68 17.13 7.21
CA LYS A 303 9.36 17.06 8.52
C LYS A 303 8.48 16.54 9.66
N ASP A 304 7.16 16.44 9.48
CA ASP A 304 6.24 16.34 10.61
C ASP A 304 4.94 15.56 10.31
N ILE A 305 5.02 14.32 9.79
CA ILE A 305 3.84 13.43 9.90
C ILE A 305 3.91 12.62 11.18
#